data_AF-A0A2K8YUF0-F1
#
_entry.id   AF-A0A2K8YUF0-F1
#
_cell.length_a   1.000
_cell.length_b   1.000
_cell.length_c   1.000
_cell.angle_alpha   90.00
_cell.angle_beta   90.00
_cell.angle_gamma   90.00
#
_symmetry.space_group_name_H-M   'P 1'
#
loop_
_entity.id
_entity.type
_entity.pdbx_description
1 polymer ?
#
loop_
_entity_poly.entity_id
_entity_poly.type
_entity_poly.pdbx_seq_one_letter_code
_entity_poly.pdbx_strand_id
1 'polypeptide(L)'
;MKFWSILFLLSWGSSSVAQPAFYQGFEADTAAEPRGGMPYLSAFLQANLRKPIAAEAKGVGGRVVVSGIIETDGRISEVKLMNSFRPDCDREALRVFKLFNAWKPASKAGKLVRQQVSIPIAFKPNPPFVYENGARISYFDTNEKQVADSSKARYKQTSPIDSLGIPAGDMVVYKAKGNSWKEERRMPLIKKPNAVRGASGETGYLIGYANSIIYLDGLLVSVDDKGALQREVYFKDGKRVGTELRYHTNGTVAEKIEEFDEKYVSTSWYQNGQVRQIRAIDKPKPGMPGAPTHVLSVWDSTGHQTVKEGMGRAYYFGRVKSHADTTQYTTYTEEGNYENGFKQGVWQGRYVDGSYSYEEEYDKGMSKSGKALAPDGSVQYYTIVEKQPEFKGGMQALGQFLSQNLRYPAEAQQAKVQGRVFISFIIDKDGGVDEVRVLKGIGFGADEEAARVVKATNGLWKPGTQRGERVRVKYNLPINFNLN
;
A
#
# COMPACT_ATOMS: atom_id res chain seq x y z
N MET A 1 -66.15 -32.01 -65.54
CA MET A 1 -65.01 -32.33 -64.65
C MET A 1 -64.30 -31.03 -64.30
N LYS A 2 -64.28 -30.65 -63.02
CA LYS A 2 -63.65 -29.43 -62.50
C LYS A 2 -62.19 -29.73 -62.17
N PHE A 3 -61.24 -28.98 -62.73
CA PHE A 3 -59.85 -28.97 -62.25
C PHE A 3 -59.57 -27.60 -61.60
N TRP A 4 -59.19 -27.63 -60.33
CA TRP A 4 -58.82 -26.49 -59.51
C TRP A 4 -57.34 -26.15 -59.70
N SER A 5 -57.06 -24.86 -59.86
CA SER A 5 -55.73 -24.26 -59.85
C SER A 5 -55.11 -24.34 -58.45
N ILE A 6 -53.92 -24.90 -58.32
CA ILE A 6 -53.14 -24.89 -57.06
C ILE A 6 -52.08 -23.79 -57.17
N LEU A 7 -52.21 -22.79 -56.30
CA LEU A 7 -51.24 -21.72 -56.05
C LEU A 7 -50.02 -22.32 -55.32
N PHE A 8 -48.81 -22.11 -55.85
CA PHE A 8 -47.55 -22.38 -55.14
C PHE A 8 -47.25 -21.20 -54.20
N LEU A 9 -47.38 -21.41 -52.89
CA LEU A 9 -46.86 -20.50 -51.86
C LEU A 9 -45.38 -20.86 -51.60
N LEU A 10 -44.46 -20.02 -52.08
CA LEU A 10 -43.06 -20.04 -51.65
C LEU A 10 -43.00 -19.55 -50.19
N SER A 11 -42.77 -20.48 -49.26
CA SER A 11 -42.34 -20.12 -47.91
C SER A 11 -40.86 -19.75 -47.94
N TRP A 12 -40.55 -18.47 -47.81
CA TRP A 12 -39.20 -18.02 -47.43
C TRP A 12 -38.93 -18.48 -46.00
N GLY A 13 -38.19 -19.58 -45.87
CA GLY A 13 -37.56 -19.94 -44.60
C GLY A 13 -36.43 -18.95 -44.32
N SER A 14 -36.71 -17.93 -43.52
CA SER A 14 -35.67 -17.13 -42.88
C SER A 14 -34.91 -18.03 -41.91
N SER A 15 -33.77 -18.56 -42.36
CA SER A 15 -32.79 -19.23 -41.52
C SER A 15 -32.26 -18.21 -40.51
N SER A 16 -32.85 -18.15 -39.31
CA SER A 16 -32.19 -17.50 -38.18
C SER A 16 -30.99 -18.36 -37.82
N VAL A 17 -29.81 -18.04 -38.35
CA VAL A 17 -28.57 -18.59 -37.81
C VAL A 17 -28.49 -18.08 -36.38
N ALA A 18 -28.74 -18.98 -35.42
CA ALA A 18 -28.59 -18.67 -34.01
C ALA A 18 -27.17 -18.16 -33.78
N GLN A 19 -27.04 -16.92 -33.28
CA GLN A 19 -25.73 -16.40 -32.92
C GLN A 19 -25.10 -17.33 -31.89
N PRO A 20 -23.80 -17.66 -32.01
CA PRO A 20 -23.14 -18.53 -31.04
C PRO A 20 -23.22 -17.88 -29.65
N ALA A 21 -23.41 -18.71 -28.61
CA ALA A 21 -23.54 -18.24 -27.23
C ALA A 21 -22.33 -17.42 -26.75
N PHE A 22 -21.17 -17.64 -27.37
CA PHE A 22 -19.93 -16.88 -27.25
C PHE A 22 -19.00 -17.26 -28.42
N TYR A 23 -18.09 -16.35 -28.80
CA TYR A 23 -17.12 -16.56 -29.87
C TYR A 23 -15.78 -17.10 -29.35
N GLN A 24 -15.04 -17.79 -30.22
CA GLN A 24 -13.62 -18.07 -30.02
C GLN A 24 -12.74 -16.89 -30.46
N GLY A 25 -11.46 -16.91 -30.05
CA GLY A 25 -10.46 -15.90 -30.39
C GLY A 25 -10.41 -15.53 -31.87
N PHE A 26 -10.36 -16.55 -32.73
CA PHE A 26 -10.22 -16.44 -34.18
C PHE A 26 -11.52 -16.07 -34.92
N GLU A 27 -12.66 -16.10 -34.25
CA GLU A 27 -13.97 -15.85 -34.86
C GLU A 27 -14.43 -14.39 -34.72
N ALA A 28 -13.75 -13.61 -33.88
CA ALA A 28 -14.04 -12.20 -33.64
C ALA A 28 -13.12 -11.33 -34.51
N ASP A 29 -13.63 -10.17 -34.94
CA ASP A 29 -12.85 -9.19 -35.71
C ASP A 29 -11.80 -8.53 -34.80
N THR A 30 -12.17 -8.29 -33.53
CA THR A 30 -11.23 -7.93 -32.47
C THR A 30 -11.42 -8.87 -31.29
N ALA A 31 -10.34 -9.48 -30.80
CA ALA A 31 -10.39 -10.31 -29.62
C ALA A 31 -10.55 -9.48 -28.34
N ALA A 32 -11.12 -10.09 -27.31
CA ALA A 32 -11.13 -9.56 -25.98
C ALA A 32 -9.70 -9.49 -25.44
N GLU A 33 -9.34 -8.36 -24.88
CA GLU A 33 -7.99 -8.13 -24.35
C GLU A 33 -8.06 -7.46 -22.98
N PRO A 34 -7.13 -7.75 -22.06
CA PRO A 34 -7.05 -6.99 -20.82
C PRO A 34 -6.73 -5.53 -21.17
N ARG A 35 -7.41 -4.59 -20.51
CA ARG A 35 -7.12 -3.17 -20.64
C ARG A 35 -5.67 -2.90 -20.21
N GLY A 36 -4.95 -2.14 -21.03
CA GLY A 36 -3.49 -1.95 -20.94
C GLY A 36 -2.65 -3.07 -21.57
N GLY A 37 -3.21 -4.26 -21.79
CA GLY A 37 -2.52 -5.39 -22.42
C GLY A 37 -2.03 -6.47 -21.44
N MET A 38 -1.59 -7.59 -21.99
CA MET A 38 -1.21 -8.80 -21.24
C MET A 38 -0.14 -8.60 -20.15
N PRO A 39 0.88 -7.74 -20.32
CA PRO A 39 1.85 -7.48 -19.26
C PRO A 39 1.21 -6.95 -17.96
N TYR A 40 0.16 -6.12 -18.05
CA TYR A 40 -0.51 -5.58 -16.87
C TYR A 40 -1.49 -6.56 -16.24
N LEU A 41 -2.13 -7.41 -17.03
CA LEU A 41 -2.85 -8.58 -16.50
C LEU A 41 -1.88 -9.47 -15.71
N SER A 42 -0.71 -9.79 -16.29
CA SER A 42 0.32 -10.59 -15.61
C SER A 42 0.78 -9.92 -14.31
N ALA A 43 1.03 -8.61 -14.33
CA ALA A 43 1.39 -7.86 -13.12
C ALA A 43 0.29 -7.91 -12.04
N PHE A 44 -0.98 -7.71 -12.42
CA PHE A 44 -2.12 -7.81 -11.51
C PHE A 44 -2.24 -9.22 -10.91
N LEU A 45 -2.20 -10.26 -11.76
CA LEU A 45 -2.32 -11.64 -11.32
C LEU A 45 -1.18 -11.97 -10.35
N GLN A 46 0.07 -11.66 -10.68
CA GLN A 46 1.21 -11.94 -9.82
C GLN A 46 1.17 -11.15 -8.49
N ALA A 47 0.67 -9.91 -8.49
CA ALA A 47 0.50 -9.13 -7.27
C ALA A 47 -0.59 -9.71 -6.35
N ASN A 48 -1.66 -10.25 -6.93
CA ASN A 48 -2.80 -10.79 -6.18
C ASN A 48 -2.72 -12.29 -5.89
N LEU A 49 -1.76 -13.00 -6.49
CA LEU A 49 -1.58 -14.44 -6.35
C LEU A 49 -0.99 -14.78 -4.98
N ARG A 50 -1.74 -15.56 -4.20
CA ARG A 50 -1.35 -16.05 -2.87
C ARG A 50 -0.99 -17.52 -2.96
N LYS A 51 0.30 -17.82 -3.10
CA LYS A 51 0.75 -19.22 -3.19
C LYS A 51 0.33 -19.97 -1.92
N PRO A 52 -0.46 -21.06 -2.03
CA PRO A 52 -0.88 -21.81 -0.85
C PRO A 52 0.31 -22.32 -0.04
N ILE A 53 0.26 -22.21 1.28
CA ILE A 53 1.41 -22.49 2.15
C ILE A 53 1.96 -23.91 1.99
N ALA A 54 1.09 -24.89 1.76
CA ALA A 54 1.47 -26.28 1.56
C ALA A 54 2.15 -26.54 0.20
N ALA A 55 1.94 -25.66 -0.78
CA ALA A 55 2.66 -25.65 -2.04
C ALA A 55 4.00 -24.90 -1.90
N GLU A 56 3.99 -23.75 -1.21
CA GLU A 56 5.19 -22.97 -0.90
C GLU A 56 6.21 -23.78 -0.08
N ALA A 57 5.78 -24.47 0.97
CA ALA A 57 6.63 -25.31 1.82
C ALA A 57 7.40 -26.38 1.03
N LYS A 58 6.75 -26.98 0.03
CA LYS A 58 7.35 -27.98 -0.85
C LYS A 58 8.12 -27.38 -2.03
N GLY A 59 8.18 -26.04 -2.13
CA GLY A 59 8.86 -25.34 -3.22
C GLY A 59 8.27 -25.57 -4.61
N VAL A 60 7.04 -26.11 -4.71
CA VAL A 60 6.51 -26.59 -6.00
C VAL A 60 6.26 -25.43 -6.97
N GLY A 61 6.63 -25.59 -8.24
CA GLY A 61 6.32 -24.67 -9.32
C GLY A 61 5.43 -25.33 -10.37
N GLY A 62 4.55 -24.58 -11.00
CA GLY A 62 3.64 -25.11 -12.00
C GLY A 62 2.72 -24.07 -12.63
N ARG A 63 1.84 -24.52 -13.52
CA ARG A 63 0.90 -23.66 -14.25
C ARG A 63 -0.51 -24.22 -14.17
N VAL A 64 -1.45 -23.36 -13.80
CA VAL A 64 -2.89 -23.64 -13.86
C VAL A 64 -3.44 -22.89 -15.06
N VAL A 65 -4.19 -23.54 -15.93
CA VAL A 65 -4.87 -22.84 -17.04
C VAL A 65 -6.32 -22.65 -16.65
N VAL A 66 -6.75 -21.40 -16.61
CA VAL A 66 -8.12 -21.01 -16.27
C VAL A 66 -8.77 -20.40 -17.51
N SER A 67 -10.03 -20.71 -17.74
CA SER A 67 -10.84 -20.08 -18.78
C SER A 67 -12.02 -19.33 -18.18
N GLY A 68 -12.50 -18.31 -18.87
CA GLY A 68 -13.73 -17.60 -18.55
C GLY A 68 -14.29 -16.90 -19.78
N ILE A 69 -15.53 -16.43 -19.69
CA ILE A 69 -16.19 -15.68 -20.74
C ILE A 69 -16.09 -14.19 -20.41
N ILE A 70 -15.54 -13.42 -21.33
CA ILE A 70 -15.56 -11.97 -21.27
C ILE A 70 -16.90 -11.51 -21.82
N GLU A 71 -17.68 -10.87 -20.96
CA GLU A 71 -18.97 -10.29 -21.29
C GLU A 71 -18.82 -8.99 -22.08
N THR A 72 -19.90 -8.55 -22.74
CA THR A 72 -19.89 -7.33 -23.56
C THR A 72 -19.65 -6.04 -22.77
N ASP A 73 -19.77 -6.08 -21.45
CA ASP A 73 -19.45 -4.98 -20.54
C ASP A 73 -18.02 -5.04 -19.97
N GLY A 74 -17.24 -6.05 -20.36
CA GLY A 74 -15.86 -6.26 -19.92
C GLY A 74 -15.71 -6.99 -18.57
N ARG A 75 -16.80 -7.45 -17.95
CA ARG A 75 -16.73 -8.36 -16.79
C ARG A 75 -16.41 -9.78 -17.25
N ILE A 76 -15.95 -10.60 -16.31
CA ILE A 76 -15.72 -12.02 -16.55
C ILE A 76 -16.80 -12.89 -15.87
N SER A 77 -17.27 -13.90 -16.59
CA SER A 77 -18.24 -14.90 -16.12
C SER A 77 -17.77 -16.32 -16.47
N GLU A 78 -18.53 -17.33 -16.01
CA GLU A 78 -18.32 -18.74 -16.36
C GLU A 78 -16.87 -19.25 -16.18
N VAL A 79 -16.21 -18.75 -15.13
CA VAL A 79 -14.81 -19.07 -14.86
C VAL A 79 -14.66 -20.54 -14.45
N LYS A 80 -13.85 -21.29 -15.21
CA LYS A 80 -13.60 -22.72 -15.05
C LYS A 80 -12.14 -23.10 -15.21
N LEU A 81 -11.77 -24.21 -14.59
CA LEU A 81 -10.45 -24.81 -14.69
C LEU A 81 -10.34 -25.58 -16.01
N MET A 82 -9.29 -25.31 -16.80
CA MET A 82 -9.00 -26.05 -18.05
C MET A 82 -7.89 -27.08 -17.85
N ASN A 83 -6.86 -26.72 -17.08
CA ASN A 83 -5.79 -27.63 -16.71
C ASN A 83 -5.50 -27.49 -15.21
N SER A 84 -5.60 -28.60 -14.51
CA SER A 84 -5.26 -28.72 -13.08
C SER A 84 -3.75 -28.88 -12.91
N PHE A 85 -3.21 -28.29 -11.84
CA PHE A 85 -1.84 -28.54 -11.39
C PHE A 85 -1.85 -29.15 -9.98
N ARG A 86 -2.58 -28.51 -9.06
CA ARG A 86 -2.68 -28.94 -7.66
C ARG A 86 -3.95 -28.33 -7.06
N PRO A 87 -4.79 -29.07 -6.32
CA PRO A 87 -6.11 -28.58 -5.90
C PRO A 87 -6.11 -27.25 -5.12
N ASP A 88 -5.11 -26.99 -4.27
CA ASP A 88 -4.97 -25.72 -3.56
C ASP A 88 -4.53 -24.57 -4.49
N CYS A 89 -3.57 -24.82 -5.39
CA CYS A 89 -3.16 -23.87 -6.43
C CYS A 89 -4.30 -23.59 -7.43
N ASP A 90 -5.10 -24.59 -7.77
CA ASP A 90 -6.22 -24.46 -8.71
C ASP A 90 -7.30 -23.53 -8.13
N ARG A 91 -7.64 -23.71 -6.84
CA ARG A 91 -8.56 -22.81 -6.13
C ARG A 91 -8.06 -21.37 -6.12
N GLU A 92 -6.76 -21.20 -5.86
CA GLU A 92 -6.15 -19.87 -5.86
C GLU A 92 -6.14 -19.24 -7.26
N ALA A 93 -5.80 -20.01 -8.30
CA ALA A 93 -5.82 -19.56 -9.68
C ALA A 93 -7.21 -19.10 -10.12
N LEU A 94 -8.26 -19.87 -9.75
CA LEU A 94 -9.65 -19.48 -9.99
C LEU A 94 -10.02 -18.21 -9.22
N ARG A 95 -9.61 -18.08 -7.96
CA ARG A 95 -9.87 -16.90 -7.13
C ARG A 95 -9.26 -15.65 -7.75
N VAL A 96 -7.96 -15.66 -8.04
CA VAL A 96 -7.25 -14.48 -8.54
C VAL A 96 -7.74 -14.06 -9.94
N PHE A 97 -8.10 -15.02 -10.79
CA PHE A 97 -8.63 -14.73 -12.12
C PHE A 97 -9.98 -14.01 -12.06
N LYS A 98 -10.87 -14.41 -11.15
CA LYS A 98 -12.19 -13.77 -10.93
C LYS A 98 -12.09 -12.31 -10.46
N LEU A 99 -10.97 -11.90 -9.88
CA LEU A 99 -10.77 -10.53 -9.41
C LEU A 99 -10.54 -9.55 -10.57
N PHE A 100 -10.04 -10.02 -11.72
CA PHE A 100 -9.72 -9.16 -12.84
C PHE A 100 -10.93 -8.92 -13.76
N ASN A 101 -11.46 -7.70 -13.73
CA ASN A 101 -12.66 -7.27 -14.46
C ASN A 101 -12.38 -6.05 -15.35
N ALA A 102 -11.12 -5.85 -15.74
CA ALA A 102 -10.68 -4.76 -16.59
C ALA A 102 -10.41 -5.27 -18.01
N TRP A 103 -11.42 -5.86 -18.65
CA TRP A 103 -11.31 -6.31 -20.05
C TRP A 103 -11.86 -5.27 -21.02
N LYS A 104 -11.26 -5.24 -22.21
CA LYS A 104 -11.91 -4.75 -23.41
C LYS A 104 -12.64 -5.94 -24.05
N PRO A 105 -13.95 -5.84 -24.29
CA PRO A 105 -14.72 -6.91 -24.91
C PRO A 105 -14.29 -7.14 -26.36
N ALA A 106 -14.56 -8.35 -26.87
CA ALA A 106 -14.38 -8.66 -28.28
C ALA A 106 -15.43 -7.93 -29.14
N SER A 107 -15.16 -7.76 -30.42
CA SER A 107 -16.14 -7.22 -31.37
C SER A 107 -16.23 -8.07 -32.63
N LYS A 108 -17.43 -8.12 -33.21
CA LYS A 108 -17.72 -8.76 -34.50
C LYS A 108 -18.77 -7.96 -35.25
N ALA A 109 -18.48 -7.63 -36.50
CA ALA A 109 -19.30 -6.76 -37.35
C ALA A 109 -19.69 -5.44 -36.64
N GLY A 110 -18.75 -4.83 -35.91
CA GLY A 110 -18.96 -3.57 -35.18
C GLY A 110 -19.80 -3.69 -33.90
N LYS A 111 -20.23 -4.89 -33.51
CA LYS A 111 -20.97 -5.13 -32.24
C LYS A 111 -20.07 -5.81 -31.22
N LEU A 112 -20.21 -5.41 -29.96
CA LEU A 112 -19.53 -6.10 -28.86
C LEU A 112 -20.12 -7.50 -28.68
N VAL A 113 -19.26 -8.50 -28.53
CA VAL A 113 -19.65 -9.90 -28.40
C VAL A 113 -18.95 -10.57 -27.22
N ARG A 114 -19.59 -11.60 -26.69
CA ARG A 114 -19.03 -12.46 -25.64
C ARG A 114 -17.90 -13.30 -26.25
N GLN A 115 -16.78 -13.42 -25.56
CA GLN A 115 -15.67 -14.26 -26.02
C GLN A 115 -15.07 -15.08 -24.88
N GLN A 116 -14.77 -16.35 -25.16
CA GLN A 116 -14.04 -17.20 -24.23
C GLN A 116 -12.54 -16.89 -24.30
N VAL A 117 -11.91 -16.66 -23.14
CA VAL A 117 -10.45 -16.51 -23.00
C VAL A 117 -9.86 -17.62 -22.13
N SER A 118 -8.58 -17.91 -22.34
CA SER A 118 -7.83 -18.88 -21.53
C SER A 118 -6.49 -18.30 -21.10
N ILE A 119 -6.25 -18.24 -19.80
CA ILE A 119 -5.08 -17.58 -19.22
C ILE A 119 -4.28 -18.58 -18.37
N PRO A 120 -2.98 -18.78 -18.66
CA PRO A 120 -2.11 -19.56 -17.78
C PRO A 120 -1.68 -18.72 -16.57
N ILE A 121 -1.93 -19.24 -15.38
CA ILE A 121 -1.51 -18.66 -14.10
C ILE A 121 -0.33 -19.47 -13.57
N ALA A 122 0.83 -18.83 -13.53
CA ALA A 122 2.07 -19.47 -13.12
C ALA A 122 2.33 -19.28 -11.61
N PHE A 123 2.54 -20.40 -10.93
CA PHE A 123 3.09 -20.47 -9.58
C PHE A 123 4.59 -20.65 -9.68
N LYS A 124 5.35 -19.61 -9.34
CA LYS A 124 6.82 -19.67 -9.38
C LYS A 124 7.34 -20.63 -8.31
N PRO A 125 8.36 -21.46 -8.60
CA PRO A 125 9.04 -22.25 -7.60
C PRO A 125 9.76 -21.34 -6.58
N ASN A 126 9.97 -21.85 -5.37
CA ASN A 126 10.71 -21.17 -4.32
C ASN A 126 11.58 -22.20 -3.57
N PRO A 127 12.62 -21.76 -2.85
CA PRO A 127 13.32 -22.64 -1.91
C PRO A 127 12.32 -23.23 -0.92
N PRO A 128 12.27 -24.58 -0.77
CA PRO A 128 11.34 -25.21 0.17
C PRO A 128 11.71 -24.86 1.61
N PHE A 129 10.75 -25.00 2.51
CA PHE A 129 10.95 -24.84 3.95
C PHE A 129 10.20 -25.93 4.72
N VAL A 130 10.68 -26.24 5.92
CA VAL A 130 10.05 -27.24 6.78
C VAL A 130 8.76 -26.65 7.34
N TYR A 131 7.64 -27.34 7.13
CA TYR A 131 6.32 -26.94 7.61
C TYR A 131 5.67 -28.10 8.37
N GLU A 132 5.52 -27.94 9.68
CA GLU A 132 5.04 -28.99 10.58
C GLU A 132 4.09 -28.39 11.60
N ASN A 133 2.94 -29.05 11.83
CA ASN A 133 1.95 -28.67 12.85
C ASN A 133 1.53 -27.18 12.80
N GLY A 134 1.35 -26.63 11.59
CA GLY A 134 0.95 -25.23 11.42
C GLY A 134 2.08 -24.21 11.60
N ALA A 135 3.34 -24.64 11.70
CA ALA A 135 4.48 -23.77 11.88
C ALA A 135 5.53 -23.92 10.77
N ARG A 136 6.07 -22.80 10.31
CA ARG A 136 7.33 -22.76 9.56
C ARG A 136 8.48 -23.02 10.52
N ILE A 137 9.33 -23.99 10.20
CA ILE A 137 10.53 -24.32 10.95
C ILE A 137 11.75 -23.85 10.16
N SER A 138 12.63 -23.11 10.82
CA SER A 138 13.88 -22.59 10.25
C SER A 138 15.04 -22.94 11.15
N TYR A 139 16.17 -23.31 10.56
CA TYR A 139 17.39 -23.68 11.27
C TYR A 139 18.48 -22.67 10.99
N PHE A 140 19.27 -22.35 12.02
CA PHE A 140 20.34 -21.37 11.93
C PHE A 140 21.62 -21.91 12.56
N ASP A 141 22.78 -21.58 11.98
CA ASP A 141 24.09 -21.91 12.53
C ASP A 141 24.47 -20.99 13.71
N THR A 142 25.71 -21.11 14.20
CA THR A 142 26.22 -20.29 15.32
C THR A 142 26.32 -18.80 15.00
N ASN A 143 26.35 -18.43 13.72
CA ASN A 143 26.42 -17.06 13.23
C ASN A 143 25.04 -16.52 12.83
N GLU A 144 23.96 -17.20 13.25
CA GLU A 144 22.58 -16.85 12.91
C GLU A 144 22.27 -16.88 11.41
N LYS A 145 23.09 -17.58 10.62
CA LYS A 145 22.83 -17.77 9.19
C LYS A 145 21.91 -18.97 9.01
N GLN A 146 20.87 -18.81 8.20
CA GLN A 146 19.93 -19.89 7.92
C GLN A 146 20.62 -21.05 7.19
N VAL A 147 20.37 -22.29 7.65
CA VAL A 147 20.87 -23.53 7.08
C VAL A 147 19.71 -24.48 6.77
N ALA A 148 19.82 -25.25 5.69
CA ALA A 148 18.80 -26.23 5.32
C ALA A 148 18.90 -27.55 6.12
N ASP A 149 20.13 -27.91 6.51
CA ASP A 149 20.45 -29.14 7.22
C ASP A 149 20.42 -28.89 8.73
N SER A 150 19.48 -29.54 9.44
CA SER A 150 19.30 -29.38 10.88
C SER A 150 20.48 -29.88 11.69
N SER A 151 21.32 -30.78 11.16
CA SER A 151 22.52 -31.28 11.87
C SER A 151 23.60 -30.21 12.01
N LYS A 152 23.59 -29.20 11.13
CA LYS A 152 24.51 -28.05 11.15
C LYS A 152 23.96 -26.88 11.96
N ALA A 153 22.77 -27.04 12.54
CA ALA A 153 22.06 -25.97 13.21
C ALA A 153 22.45 -25.85 14.67
N ARG A 154 22.71 -24.62 15.12
CA ARG A 154 22.80 -24.26 16.54
C ARG A 154 21.45 -23.84 17.10
N TYR A 155 20.62 -23.20 16.27
CA TYR A 155 19.32 -22.69 16.64
C TYR A 155 18.22 -23.25 15.73
N LYS A 156 17.05 -23.47 16.31
CA LYS A 156 15.81 -23.84 15.62
C LYS A 156 14.76 -22.79 15.96
N GLN A 157 14.11 -22.24 14.95
CA GLN A 157 12.99 -21.32 15.10
C GLN A 157 11.71 -22.00 14.65
N THR A 158 10.64 -21.84 15.42
CA THR A 158 9.28 -22.22 15.05
C THR A 158 8.42 -20.97 14.95
N SER A 159 7.80 -20.75 13.79
CA SER A 159 6.93 -19.61 13.51
C SER A 159 5.55 -20.13 13.11
N PRO A 160 4.57 -20.17 14.03
CA PRO A 160 3.20 -20.54 13.72
C PRO A 160 2.59 -19.57 12.70
N ILE A 161 2.01 -20.12 11.64
CA ILE A 161 1.42 -19.36 10.53
C ILE A 161 0.07 -19.96 10.14
N ASP A 162 -0.83 -19.11 9.65
CA ASP A 162 -2.10 -19.56 9.09
C ASP A 162 -1.93 -20.08 7.64
N SER A 163 -3.06 -20.42 7.01
CA SER A 163 -3.07 -20.91 5.62
C SER A 163 -2.58 -19.91 4.57
N LEU A 164 -2.49 -18.62 4.92
CA LEU A 164 -2.00 -17.53 4.09
C LEU A 164 -0.55 -17.13 4.44
N GLY A 165 0.07 -17.80 5.41
CA GLY A 165 1.42 -17.47 5.88
C GLY A 165 1.46 -16.32 6.89
N ILE A 166 0.31 -15.86 7.38
CA ILE A 166 0.22 -14.78 8.37
C ILE A 166 0.58 -15.34 9.75
N PRO A 167 1.37 -14.63 10.57
CA PRO A 167 1.69 -15.05 11.93
C PRO A 167 0.44 -15.38 12.76
N ALA A 168 0.38 -16.60 13.29
CA ALA A 168 -0.78 -17.15 14.00
C ALA A 168 -0.49 -17.53 15.46
N GLY A 169 0.74 -17.34 15.92
CA GLY A 169 1.14 -17.62 17.30
C GLY A 169 2.57 -17.18 17.56
N ASP A 170 3.00 -17.34 18.81
CA ASP A 170 4.33 -16.93 19.28
C ASP A 170 5.45 -17.58 18.47
N MET A 171 6.44 -16.78 18.14
CA MET A 171 7.66 -17.30 17.54
C MET A 171 8.61 -17.75 18.65
N VAL A 172 9.09 -18.98 18.56
CA VAL A 172 9.96 -19.58 19.58
C VAL A 172 11.29 -19.97 18.96
N VAL A 173 12.37 -19.56 19.60
CA VAL A 173 13.75 -19.90 19.25
C VAL A 173 14.30 -20.86 20.31
N TYR A 174 14.82 -21.98 19.82
CA TYR A 174 15.43 -23.04 20.60
C TYR A 174 16.92 -23.12 20.29
N LYS A 175 17.72 -23.44 21.30
CA LYS A 175 19.15 -23.74 21.19
C LYS A 175 19.41 -25.23 21.34
N ALA A 176 20.33 -25.76 20.54
CA ALA A 176 20.76 -27.15 20.65
C ALA A 176 21.43 -27.44 22.01
N LYS A 177 20.95 -28.48 22.70
CA LYS A 177 21.51 -29.01 23.95
C LYS A 177 21.62 -30.54 23.84
N GLY A 178 22.82 -31.03 23.50
CA GLY A 178 23.02 -32.43 23.14
C GLY A 178 22.13 -32.80 21.94
N ASN A 179 21.36 -33.88 22.08
CA ASN A 179 20.42 -34.35 21.05
C ASN A 179 19.02 -33.72 21.16
N SER A 180 18.86 -32.65 21.95
CA SER A 180 17.57 -32.01 22.22
C SER A 180 17.60 -30.51 21.96
N TRP A 181 16.41 -29.91 21.86
CA TRP A 181 16.21 -28.48 21.69
C TRP A 181 15.69 -27.88 23.01
N LYS A 182 16.38 -26.88 23.57
CA LYS A 182 15.92 -26.14 24.74
C LYS A 182 15.46 -24.75 24.31
N GLU A 183 14.29 -24.32 24.76
CA GLU A 183 13.80 -22.96 24.50
C GLU A 183 14.81 -21.93 25.06
N GLU A 184 15.19 -20.97 24.21
CA GLU A 184 16.12 -19.89 24.55
C GLU A 184 15.41 -18.54 24.57
N ARG A 185 14.50 -18.31 23.62
CA ARG A 185 13.76 -17.05 23.51
C ARG A 185 12.38 -17.28 22.90
N ARG A 186 11.39 -16.55 23.41
CA ARG A 186 10.04 -16.48 22.88
C ARG A 186 9.69 -15.04 22.53
N MET A 187 9.16 -14.84 21.34
CA MET A 187 8.69 -13.55 20.84
C MET A 187 7.17 -13.63 20.72
N PRO A 188 6.42 -12.94 21.60
CA PRO A 188 4.97 -13.03 21.61
C PRO A 188 4.38 -12.43 20.33
N LEU A 189 3.34 -13.07 19.80
CA LEU A 189 2.54 -12.48 18.74
C LEU A 189 1.80 -11.27 19.31
N ILE A 190 2.03 -10.10 18.72
CA ILE A 190 1.30 -8.89 19.11
C ILE A 190 0.11 -8.67 18.17
N LYS A 191 -1.06 -8.39 18.76
CA LYS A 191 -2.22 -7.83 18.08
C LYS A 191 -2.51 -6.46 18.68
N LYS A 192 -2.10 -5.40 17.99
CA LYS A 192 -2.26 -4.01 18.49
C LYS A 192 -3.27 -3.24 17.65
N PRO A 193 -4.12 -2.39 18.25
CA PRO A 193 -4.94 -1.45 17.49
C PRO A 193 -4.08 -0.62 16.54
N ASN A 194 -4.52 -0.51 15.29
CA ASN A 194 -3.86 0.28 14.26
C ASN A 194 -4.46 1.69 14.20
N ALA A 195 -3.72 2.69 13.72
CA ALA A 195 -4.28 4.02 13.44
C ALA A 195 -5.25 4.00 12.24
N VAL A 196 -5.19 2.97 11.41
CA VAL A 196 -6.04 2.79 10.23
C VAL A 196 -7.34 2.10 10.63
N ARG A 197 -8.47 2.74 10.32
CA ARG A 197 -9.82 2.18 10.52
C ARG A 197 -10.25 1.36 9.30
N GLY A 198 -10.95 0.25 9.56
CA GLY A 198 -11.54 -0.60 8.54
C GLY A 198 -12.72 0.07 7.82
N ALA A 199 -13.29 -0.60 6.82
CA ALA A 199 -14.44 -0.11 6.07
C ALA A 199 -15.70 0.11 6.93
N SER A 200 -15.79 -0.58 8.07
CA SER A 200 -16.83 -0.41 9.10
C SER A 200 -16.66 0.85 9.95
N GLY A 201 -15.51 1.53 9.86
CA GLY A 201 -15.13 2.62 10.76
C GLY A 201 -14.56 2.17 12.10
N GLU A 202 -14.48 0.87 12.36
CA GLU A 202 -13.82 0.30 13.55
C GLU A 202 -12.30 0.22 13.37
N THR A 203 -11.59 0.09 14.49
CA THR A 203 -10.13 0.09 14.51
C THR A 203 -9.58 -1.27 14.06
N GLY A 204 -8.75 -1.26 13.01
CA GLY A 204 -8.04 -2.46 12.56
C GLY A 204 -6.92 -2.87 13.51
N TYR A 205 -6.20 -3.94 13.18
CA TYR A 205 -5.12 -4.49 13.99
C TYR A 205 -3.83 -4.64 13.21
N LEU A 206 -2.70 -4.43 13.90
CA LEU A 206 -1.37 -4.83 13.48
C LEU A 206 -1.07 -6.20 14.08
N ILE A 207 -0.64 -7.14 13.25
CA ILE A 207 -0.22 -8.49 13.60
C ILE A 207 1.25 -8.64 13.23
N GLY A 208 2.07 -9.07 14.19
CA GLY A 208 3.51 -9.29 13.99
C GLY A 208 4.20 -9.68 15.30
N TYR A 209 5.53 -9.72 15.28
CA TYR A 209 6.36 -10.02 16.45
C TYR A 209 7.01 -8.73 16.97
N ALA A 210 7.08 -8.57 18.29
CA ALA A 210 7.71 -7.42 18.92
C ALA A 210 9.06 -7.80 19.57
N ASN A 211 10.09 -6.98 19.35
CA ASN A 211 11.26 -6.90 20.23
C ASN A 211 11.50 -5.44 20.68
N SER A 212 10.47 -4.79 21.24
CA SER A 212 10.32 -3.34 21.45
C SER A 212 9.68 -2.60 20.27
N ILE A 213 8.90 -1.58 20.59
CA ILE A 213 7.83 -0.97 19.77
C ILE A 213 8.33 -0.28 18.47
N ILE A 214 9.63 -0.37 18.16
CA ILE A 214 10.28 0.39 17.08
C ILE A 214 11.18 -0.47 16.17
N TYR A 215 11.54 -1.69 16.59
CA TYR A 215 12.31 -2.62 15.76
C TYR A 215 11.38 -3.80 15.42
N LEU A 216 10.55 -3.58 14.40
CA LEU A 216 9.83 -4.67 13.78
C LEU A 216 10.85 -5.48 12.99
N ASP A 217 10.88 -6.79 13.22
CA ASP A 217 11.59 -7.75 12.38
C ASP A 217 10.62 -8.83 11.94
N GLY A 218 10.64 -9.17 10.67
CA GLY A 218 9.72 -10.12 10.06
C GLY A 218 8.51 -9.47 9.37
N LEU A 219 7.49 -10.29 9.11
CA LEU A 219 6.26 -9.88 8.45
C LEU A 219 5.36 -9.11 9.42
N LEU A 220 5.03 -7.86 9.05
CA LEU A 220 3.99 -7.07 9.69
C LEU A 220 2.76 -7.05 8.78
N VAL A 221 1.63 -7.45 9.34
CA VAL A 221 0.33 -7.45 8.66
C VAL A 221 -0.59 -6.44 9.33
N SER A 222 -1.30 -5.64 8.52
CA SER A 222 -2.44 -4.85 8.97
C SER A 222 -3.71 -5.49 8.47
N VAL A 223 -4.66 -5.72 9.37
CA VAL A 223 -6.01 -6.20 9.06
C VAL A 223 -7.05 -5.20 9.56
N ASP A 224 -8.24 -5.22 8.98
CA ASP A 224 -9.38 -4.50 9.55
C ASP A 224 -9.98 -5.24 10.76
N ASP A 225 -11.07 -4.69 11.31
CA ASP A 225 -11.86 -5.25 12.40
C ASP A 225 -12.40 -6.65 12.12
N LYS A 226 -12.60 -6.99 10.85
CA LYS A 226 -13.10 -8.29 10.37
C LYS A 226 -11.99 -9.25 9.95
N GLY A 227 -10.73 -8.84 10.10
CA GLY A 227 -9.57 -9.65 9.73
C GLY A 227 -9.21 -9.59 8.23
N ALA A 228 -9.85 -8.73 7.44
CA ALA A 228 -9.48 -8.57 6.03
C ALA A 228 -8.15 -7.82 5.90
N LEU A 229 -7.26 -8.32 5.04
CA LEU A 229 -5.95 -7.75 4.78
C LEU A 229 -6.06 -6.31 4.26
N GLN A 230 -5.29 -5.42 4.87
CA GLN A 230 -5.15 -4.02 4.48
C GLN A 230 -3.73 -3.71 4.00
N ARG A 231 -2.72 -4.31 4.64
CA ARG A 231 -1.31 -4.09 4.31
C ARG A 231 -0.44 -5.28 4.73
N GLU A 232 0.57 -5.57 3.92
CA GLU A 232 1.65 -6.51 4.24
C GLU A 232 2.99 -5.85 3.95
N VAL A 233 3.93 -5.95 4.88
CA VAL A 233 5.26 -5.38 4.74
C VAL A 233 6.26 -6.17 5.58
N TYR A 234 7.49 -6.30 5.08
CA TYR A 234 8.57 -6.95 5.81
C TYR A 234 9.53 -5.92 6.38
N PHE A 235 10.04 -6.19 7.58
CA PHE A 235 11.09 -5.41 8.20
C PHE A 235 12.30 -6.28 8.56
N LYS A 236 13.49 -5.68 8.48
CA LYS A 236 14.76 -6.22 8.94
C LYS A 236 15.58 -5.11 9.58
N ASP A 237 16.05 -5.34 10.80
CA ASP A 237 16.76 -4.39 11.66
C ASP A 237 15.97 -3.07 11.83
N GLY A 238 14.64 -3.18 11.93
CA GLY A 238 13.73 -2.04 12.00
C GLY A 238 13.60 -1.23 10.70
N LYS A 239 14.24 -1.64 9.61
CA LYS A 239 14.10 -1.03 8.29
C LYS A 239 13.13 -1.84 7.45
N ARG A 240 12.24 -1.16 6.71
CA ARG A 240 11.42 -1.82 5.70
C ARG A 240 12.34 -2.47 4.67
N VAL A 241 12.05 -3.71 4.30
CA VAL A 241 12.74 -4.43 3.23
C VAL A 241 11.75 -5.13 2.31
N GLY A 242 12.09 -5.22 1.04
CA GLY A 242 11.35 -6.03 0.06
C GLY A 242 10.06 -5.37 -0.44
N THR A 243 9.03 -6.19 -0.69
CA THR A 243 7.76 -5.74 -1.26
C THR A 243 6.76 -5.37 -0.17
N GLU A 244 6.11 -4.22 -0.30
CA GLU A 244 4.92 -3.85 0.46
C GLU A 244 3.68 -3.98 -0.43
N LEU A 245 2.64 -4.64 0.09
CA LEU A 245 1.33 -4.73 -0.55
C LEU A 245 0.32 -3.94 0.27
N ARG A 246 -0.54 -3.20 -0.41
CA ARG A 246 -1.71 -2.52 0.17
C ARG A 246 -2.94 -2.99 -0.57
N TYR A 247 -4.02 -3.15 0.18
CA TYR A 247 -5.23 -3.78 -0.33
C TYR A 247 -6.40 -2.79 -0.39
N HIS A 248 -7.24 -2.98 -1.40
CA HIS A 248 -8.59 -2.42 -1.43
C HIS A 248 -9.47 -3.16 -0.41
N THR A 249 -10.59 -2.56 -0.04
CA THR A 249 -11.58 -3.17 0.87
C THR A 249 -12.20 -4.46 0.33
N ASN A 250 -12.17 -4.68 -0.99
CA ASN A 250 -12.60 -5.93 -1.62
C ASN A 250 -11.53 -7.05 -1.60
N GLY A 251 -10.36 -6.81 -0.98
CA GLY A 251 -9.27 -7.77 -0.86
C GLY A 251 -8.33 -7.87 -2.07
N THR A 252 -8.53 -7.08 -3.12
CA THR A 252 -7.58 -6.94 -4.25
C THR A 252 -6.41 -6.03 -3.87
N VAL A 253 -5.24 -6.25 -4.43
CA VAL A 253 -4.07 -5.37 -4.25
C VAL A 253 -4.36 -4.02 -4.91
N ALA A 254 -4.38 -2.97 -4.09
CA ALA A 254 -4.49 -1.59 -4.50
C ALA A 254 -3.14 -1.01 -4.95
N GLU A 255 -2.07 -1.40 -4.26
CA GLU A 255 -0.73 -0.88 -4.51
C GLU A 255 0.32 -1.92 -4.13
N LYS A 256 1.31 -2.11 -5.00
CA LYS A 256 2.52 -2.89 -4.77
C LYS A 256 3.70 -1.94 -4.82
N ILE A 257 4.47 -1.87 -3.74
CA ILE A 257 5.66 -1.04 -3.62
C ILE A 257 6.88 -1.96 -3.54
N GLU A 258 7.77 -1.83 -4.50
CA GLU A 258 9.00 -2.61 -4.60
C GLU A 258 10.19 -1.73 -4.28
N GLU A 259 11.10 -2.25 -3.46
CA GLU A 259 12.34 -1.59 -3.12
C GLU A 259 13.47 -1.96 -4.08
N PHE A 260 14.15 -0.93 -4.57
CA PHE A 260 15.41 -1.00 -5.30
C PHE A 260 16.47 -0.22 -4.53
N ASP A 261 17.73 -0.27 -4.95
CA ASP A 261 18.86 0.34 -4.21
C ASP A 261 18.64 1.82 -3.94
N GLU A 262 18.27 2.60 -4.96
CA GLU A 262 18.15 4.06 -4.89
C GLU A 262 16.71 4.59 -4.87
N LYS A 263 15.72 3.73 -5.12
CA LYS A 263 14.31 4.14 -5.29
C LYS A 263 13.32 3.06 -4.89
N TYR A 264 12.08 3.47 -4.71
CA TYR A 264 10.92 2.60 -4.64
C TYR A 264 10.13 2.72 -5.93
N VAL A 265 9.67 1.59 -6.49
CA VAL A 265 8.72 1.60 -7.60
C VAL A 265 7.37 1.17 -7.06
N SER A 266 6.36 2.00 -7.27
CA SER A 266 4.98 1.68 -6.95
C SER A 266 4.19 1.43 -8.23
N THR A 267 3.47 0.30 -8.27
CA THR A 267 2.39 0.04 -9.21
C THR A 267 1.08 0.01 -8.43
N SER A 268 0.07 0.73 -8.92
CA SER A 268 -1.26 0.77 -8.30
C SER A 268 -2.34 0.35 -9.28
N TRP A 269 -3.46 -0.14 -8.74
CA TRP A 269 -4.60 -0.63 -9.50
C TRP A 269 -5.92 -0.07 -8.97
N TYR A 270 -6.90 0.08 -9.85
CA TYR A 270 -8.31 0.23 -9.48
C TYR A 270 -8.89 -1.09 -8.96
N GLN A 271 -10.04 -1.03 -8.29
CA GLN A 271 -10.70 -2.20 -7.72
C GLN A 271 -11.12 -3.27 -8.74
N ASN A 272 -11.29 -2.89 -10.02
CA ASN A 272 -11.58 -3.82 -11.11
C ASN A 272 -10.32 -4.51 -11.68
N GLY A 273 -9.13 -4.19 -11.16
CA GLY A 273 -7.85 -4.70 -11.63
C GLY A 273 -7.19 -3.92 -12.75
N GLN A 274 -7.80 -2.82 -13.23
CA GLN A 274 -7.14 -1.90 -14.17
C GLN A 274 -5.92 -1.27 -13.51
N VAL A 275 -4.75 -1.33 -14.16
CA VAL A 275 -3.57 -0.58 -13.69
C VAL A 275 -3.92 0.91 -13.69
N ARG A 276 -3.61 1.60 -12.61
CA ARG A 276 -3.90 3.02 -12.41
C ARG A 276 -2.67 3.87 -12.65
N GLN A 277 -1.56 3.51 -12.02
CA GLN A 277 -0.36 4.34 -12.07
C GLN A 277 0.89 3.54 -11.75
N ILE A 278 1.98 3.88 -12.43
CA ILE A 278 3.34 3.45 -12.11
C ILE A 278 4.18 4.69 -11.81
N ARG A 279 4.86 4.69 -10.66
CA ARG A 279 5.74 5.78 -10.25
C ARG A 279 7.01 5.27 -9.58
N ALA A 280 8.09 6.01 -9.74
CA ALA A 280 9.34 5.83 -9.01
C ALA A 280 9.48 6.95 -7.97
N ILE A 281 9.86 6.60 -6.76
CA ILE A 281 10.07 7.51 -5.64
C ILE A 281 11.51 7.30 -5.19
N ASP A 282 12.36 8.30 -5.36
CA ASP A 282 13.75 8.17 -4.92
C ASP A 282 13.81 7.94 -3.40
N LYS A 283 14.86 7.28 -2.92
CA LYS A 283 15.06 7.21 -1.47
C LYS A 283 15.46 8.59 -0.96
N PRO A 284 14.90 9.04 0.18
CA PRO A 284 15.23 10.35 0.73
C PRO A 284 16.74 10.43 1.00
N LYS A 285 17.39 11.48 0.47
CA LYS A 285 18.81 11.77 0.71
C LYS A 285 18.93 12.70 1.92
N PRO A 286 19.93 12.48 2.82
CA PRO A 286 20.17 13.40 3.93
C PRO A 286 20.30 14.84 3.44
N GLY A 287 19.55 15.76 4.04
CA GLY A 287 19.59 17.18 3.69
C GLY A 287 18.78 17.62 2.45
N MET A 288 18.05 16.71 1.78
CA MET A 288 17.15 17.07 0.68
C MET A 288 15.68 17.11 1.13
N PRO A 289 14.93 18.20 0.84
CA PRO A 289 13.52 18.28 1.16
C PRO A 289 12.70 17.37 0.22
N GLY A 290 12.27 16.22 0.74
CA GLY A 290 11.43 15.26 0.04
C GLY A 290 12.14 14.49 -1.08
N ALA A 291 11.72 13.26 -1.32
CA ALA A 291 12.20 12.53 -2.50
C ALA A 291 11.36 12.91 -3.73
N PRO A 292 11.97 13.27 -4.86
CA PRO A 292 11.23 13.55 -6.08
C PRO A 292 10.46 12.29 -6.49
N THR A 293 9.15 12.48 -6.72
CA THR A 293 8.29 11.43 -7.27
C THR A 293 8.24 11.59 -8.78
N HIS A 294 8.68 10.56 -9.49
CA HIS A 294 8.66 10.46 -10.93
C HIS A 294 7.49 9.60 -11.37
N VAL A 295 6.51 10.18 -12.03
CA VAL A 295 5.37 9.43 -12.60
C VAL A 295 5.77 8.87 -13.95
N LEU A 296 5.75 7.55 -14.10
CA LEU A 296 6.12 6.90 -15.36
C LEU A 296 4.89 6.73 -16.26
N SER A 297 3.76 6.34 -15.69
CA SER A 297 2.53 6.16 -16.46
C SER A 297 1.28 6.26 -15.58
N VAL A 298 0.19 6.73 -16.17
CA VAL A 298 -1.13 6.88 -15.54
C VAL A 298 -2.20 6.43 -16.53
N TRP A 299 -3.17 5.69 -16.03
CA TRP A 299 -4.37 5.29 -16.76
C TRP A 299 -5.60 5.68 -15.95
N ASP A 300 -6.70 5.97 -16.65
CA ASP A 300 -8.01 6.04 -16.02
C ASP A 300 -8.59 4.63 -15.76
N SER A 301 -9.78 4.57 -15.14
CA SER A 301 -10.45 3.29 -14.85
C SER A 301 -10.98 2.57 -16.09
N THR A 302 -11.05 3.26 -17.24
CA THR A 302 -11.43 2.69 -18.54
C THR A 302 -10.24 2.05 -19.27
N GLY A 303 -9.02 2.27 -18.77
CA GLY A 303 -7.78 1.80 -19.36
C GLY A 303 -7.20 2.74 -20.41
N HIS A 304 -7.73 3.95 -20.55
CA HIS A 304 -7.12 4.98 -21.37
C HIS A 304 -5.88 5.53 -20.66
N GLN A 305 -4.73 5.42 -21.31
CA GLN A 305 -3.46 5.88 -20.77
C GLN A 305 -3.33 7.39 -20.98
N THR A 306 -3.37 8.16 -19.89
CA THR A 306 -3.31 9.63 -19.93
C THR A 306 -1.90 10.17 -19.74
N VAL A 307 -1.02 9.38 -19.11
CA VAL A 307 0.42 9.66 -19.03
C VAL A 307 1.18 8.43 -19.51
N LYS A 308 2.08 8.62 -20.47
CA LYS A 308 2.95 7.59 -21.03
C LYS A 308 4.40 8.07 -20.98
N GLU A 309 5.28 7.25 -20.42
CA GLU A 309 6.72 7.56 -20.29
C GLU A 309 6.96 8.94 -19.65
N GLY A 310 6.15 9.27 -18.63
CA GLY A 310 6.22 10.53 -17.91
C GLY A 310 5.72 11.77 -18.67
N MET A 311 5.07 11.58 -19.81
CA MET A 311 4.48 12.65 -20.62
C MET A 311 2.95 12.53 -20.65
N GLY A 312 2.25 13.62 -20.38
CA GLY A 312 0.80 13.71 -20.56
C GLY A 312 0.05 14.37 -19.41
N ARG A 313 -1.27 14.49 -19.54
CA ARG A 313 -2.13 15.09 -18.51
C ARG A 313 -2.59 14.01 -17.53
N ALA A 314 -2.44 14.26 -16.24
CA ALA A 314 -2.99 13.40 -15.21
C ALA A 314 -4.23 14.02 -14.57
N TYR A 315 -5.13 13.15 -14.13
CA TYR A 315 -6.29 13.50 -13.35
C TYR A 315 -6.36 12.58 -12.13
N TYR A 316 -6.29 13.19 -10.95
CA TYR A 316 -6.37 12.53 -9.67
C TYR A 316 -7.65 12.93 -8.95
N PHE A 317 -8.15 12.01 -8.13
CA PHE A 317 -9.23 12.29 -7.21
C PHE A 317 -9.04 11.46 -5.94
N GLY A 318 -9.65 11.92 -4.86
CA GLY A 318 -9.64 11.21 -3.61
C GLY A 318 -10.65 11.79 -2.64
N ARG A 319 -10.80 11.13 -1.49
CA ARG A 319 -11.68 11.58 -0.42
C ARG A 319 -10.88 12.47 0.54
N VAL A 320 -11.43 13.62 0.89
CA VAL A 320 -10.82 14.59 1.81
C VAL A 320 -11.90 15.19 2.71
N LYS A 321 -11.52 15.74 3.86
CA LYS A 321 -12.47 16.50 4.69
C LYS A 321 -12.81 17.82 4.00
N SER A 322 -14.07 18.23 4.05
CA SER A 322 -14.48 19.55 3.55
C SER A 322 -13.75 20.66 4.32
N HIS A 323 -13.37 21.74 3.63
CA HIS A 323 -12.87 22.94 4.31
C HIS A 323 -14.00 23.75 4.95
N ALA A 324 -15.24 23.65 4.42
CA ALA A 324 -16.41 24.32 4.95
C ALA A 324 -16.97 23.60 6.19
N ASP A 325 -16.97 22.27 6.18
CA ASP A 325 -17.38 21.43 7.31
C ASP A 325 -16.42 20.25 7.51
N THR A 326 -15.47 20.41 8.45
CA THR A 326 -14.44 19.38 8.72
C THR A 326 -14.98 18.06 9.30
N THR A 327 -16.28 18.00 9.63
CA THR A 327 -16.96 16.76 10.03
C THR A 327 -17.40 15.93 8.82
N GLN A 328 -17.56 16.57 7.66
CA GLN A 328 -17.94 15.95 6.41
C GLN A 328 -16.74 15.63 5.51
N TYR A 329 -16.95 14.68 4.60
CA TYR A 329 -15.98 14.35 3.56
C TYR A 329 -16.55 14.71 2.20
N THR A 330 -15.69 15.28 1.35
CA THR A 330 -15.94 15.57 -0.06
C THR A 330 -14.90 14.88 -0.94
N THR A 331 -15.09 14.96 -2.24
CA THR A 331 -14.09 14.53 -3.22
C THR A 331 -13.21 15.73 -3.57
N TYR A 332 -11.89 15.57 -3.48
CA TYR A 332 -10.98 16.47 -4.17
C TYR A 332 -10.64 15.90 -5.54
N THR A 333 -10.41 16.80 -6.49
CA THR A 333 -9.89 16.49 -7.82
C THR A 333 -8.65 17.34 -8.05
N GLU A 334 -7.65 16.79 -8.71
CA GLU A 334 -6.43 17.51 -9.10
C GLU A 334 -6.04 17.10 -10.51
N GLU A 335 -5.63 18.05 -11.35
CA GLU A 335 -5.12 17.76 -12.68
C GLU A 335 -3.99 18.70 -13.09
N GLY A 336 -3.19 18.22 -14.04
CA GLY A 336 -2.10 18.97 -14.63
C GLY A 336 -1.23 18.10 -15.51
N ASN A 337 -0.20 18.70 -16.10
CA ASN A 337 0.68 18.01 -17.02
C ASN A 337 1.90 17.44 -16.30
N TYR A 338 2.33 16.27 -16.78
CA TYR A 338 3.63 15.70 -16.51
C TYR A 338 4.54 15.86 -17.74
N GLU A 339 5.78 16.26 -17.48
CA GLU A 339 6.89 16.20 -18.43
C GLU A 339 8.08 15.49 -17.78
N ASN A 340 8.64 14.48 -18.46
CA ASN A 340 9.69 13.61 -17.92
C ASN A 340 9.35 13.03 -16.52
N GLY A 341 8.06 12.83 -16.25
CA GLY A 341 7.55 12.30 -15.00
C GLY A 341 7.45 13.30 -13.86
N PHE A 342 7.73 14.58 -14.10
CA PHE A 342 7.59 15.66 -13.13
C PHE A 342 6.37 16.53 -13.43
N LYS A 343 5.72 17.04 -12.37
CA LYS A 343 4.66 18.05 -12.53
C LYS A 343 5.24 19.25 -13.30
N GLN A 344 4.53 19.71 -14.32
CA GLN A 344 4.93 20.81 -15.18
C GLN A 344 3.74 21.73 -15.48
N GLY A 345 4.01 23.03 -15.53
CA GLY A 345 3.03 24.08 -15.78
C GLY A 345 2.00 24.20 -14.66
N VAL A 346 0.83 24.68 -15.04
CA VAL A 346 -0.29 24.89 -14.12
C VAL A 346 -0.93 23.57 -13.72
N TRP A 347 -0.96 23.32 -12.42
CA TRP A 347 -1.73 22.27 -11.76
C TRP A 347 -2.91 22.89 -11.01
N GLN A 348 -4.09 22.32 -11.18
CA GLN A 348 -5.31 22.83 -10.55
C GLN A 348 -5.91 21.74 -9.69
N GLY A 349 -6.34 22.11 -8.48
CA GLY A 349 -7.14 21.22 -7.65
C GLY A 349 -8.33 21.93 -7.06
N ARG A 350 -9.40 21.17 -6.84
CA ARG A 350 -10.65 21.69 -6.28
C ARG A 350 -11.37 20.62 -5.48
N TYR A 351 -12.13 21.07 -4.50
CA TYR A 351 -13.03 20.23 -3.73
C TYR A 351 -14.40 20.32 -4.40
N VAL A 352 -15.05 19.18 -4.62
CA VAL A 352 -16.32 19.10 -5.38
C VAL A 352 -17.45 19.86 -4.69
N ASP A 353 -17.37 20.05 -3.38
CA ASP A 353 -18.31 20.88 -2.60
C ASP A 353 -18.04 22.39 -2.71
N GLY A 354 -17.02 22.80 -3.47
CA GLY A 354 -16.63 24.20 -3.65
C GLY A 354 -15.92 24.82 -2.45
N SER A 355 -15.67 24.06 -1.38
CA SER A 355 -15.09 24.60 -0.13
C SER A 355 -13.62 25.02 -0.25
N TYR A 356 -12.91 24.52 -1.28
CA TYR A 356 -11.50 24.81 -1.46
C TYR A 356 -11.09 24.60 -2.92
N SER A 357 -10.22 25.47 -3.43
CA SER A 357 -9.53 25.24 -4.70
C SER A 357 -8.15 25.88 -4.71
N TYR A 358 -7.28 25.43 -5.61
CA TYR A 358 -5.95 25.98 -5.78
C TYR A 358 -5.47 25.83 -7.22
N GLU A 359 -4.53 26.68 -7.57
CA GLU A 359 -3.79 26.66 -8.82
C GLU A 359 -2.31 26.86 -8.48
N GLU A 360 -1.46 25.97 -8.96
CA GLU A 360 -0.02 25.91 -8.65
C GLU A 360 0.79 25.82 -9.92
N GLU A 361 1.79 26.68 -10.07
CA GLU A 361 2.74 26.64 -11.18
C GLU A 361 3.94 25.75 -10.81
N TYR A 362 4.21 24.75 -11.64
CA TYR A 362 5.32 23.82 -11.45
C TYR A 362 6.32 23.91 -12.60
N ASP A 363 7.61 23.82 -12.26
CA ASP A 363 8.66 23.55 -13.25
C ASP A 363 9.59 22.45 -12.73
N LYS A 364 9.66 21.36 -13.50
CA LYS A 364 10.41 20.13 -13.17
C LYS A 364 10.06 19.59 -11.78
N GLY A 365 8.77 19.60 -11.44
CA GLY A 365 8.24 19.06 -10.19
C GLY A 365 8.42 19.98 -8.98
N MET A 366 9.10 21.12 -9.14
CA MET A 366 9.22 22.13 -8.11
C MET A 366 8.10 23.16 -8.27
N SER A 367 7.29 23.32 -7.23
CA SER A 367 6.32 24.41 -7.16
C SER A 367 7.06 25.75 -7.15
N LYS A 368 6.64 26.68 -8.02
CA LYS A 368 7.17 28.04 -8.10
C LYS A 368 6.28 29.03 -7.37
N SER A 369 4.98 28.89 -7.55
CA SER A 369 3.96 29.72 -6.93
C SER A 369 2.62 29.01 -6.94
N GLY A 370 1.69 29.50 -6.13
CA GLY A 370 0.31 29.09 -6.20
C GLY A 370 -0.61 30.11 -5.57
N LYS A 371 -1.90 29.93 -5.85
CA LYS A 371 -3.01 30.63 -5.21
C LYS A 371 -4.02 29.60 -4.75
N ALA A 372 -4.54 29.77 -3.53
CA ALA A 372 -5.62 28.96 -2.98
C ALA A 372 -6.82 29.84 -2.64
N LEU A 373 -8.02 29.32 -2.84
CA LEU A 373 -9.29 29.93 -2.47
C LEU A 373 -9.84 29.19 -1.25
N ALA A 374 -9.96 29.91 -0.14
CA ALA A 374 -10.51 29.41 1.12
C ALA A 374 -12.06 29.48 1.13
N PRO A 375 -12.73 28.79 2.08
CA PRO A 375 -14.20 28.79 2.17
C PRO A 375 -14.84 30.17 2.32
N ASP A 376 -14.13 31.11 2.93
CA ASP A 376 -14.59 32.50 3.15
C ASP A 376 -14.44 33.38 1.91
N GLY A 377 -13.99 32.81 0.79
CA GLY A 377 -13.73 33.53 -0.46
C GLY A 377 -12.39 34.25 -0.51
N SER A 378 -11.57 34.17 0.54
CA SER A 378 -10.24 34.78 0.54
C SER A 378 -9.28 34.01 -0.38
N VAL A 379 -8.45 34.75 -1.11
CA VAL A 379 -7.40 34.20 -1.97
C VAL A 379 -6.05 34.35 -1.28
N GLN A 380 -5.36 33.23 -1.08
CA GLN A 380 -4.03 33.18 -0.47
C GLN A 380 -2.99 32.86 -1.54
N TYR A 381 -2.00 33.74 -1.70
CA TYR A 381 -0.86 33.53 -2.58
C TYR A 381 0.34 32.97 -1.81
N TYR A 382 1.07 32.04 -2.41
CA TYR A 382 2.23 31.42 -1.79
C TYR A 382 3.29 31.04 -2.83
N THR A 383 4.55 30.99 -2.40
CA THR A 383 5.68 30.51 -3.20
C THR A 383 6.19 29.14 -2.75
N ILE A 384 5.75 28.70 -1.56
CA ILE A 384 6.09 27.40 -0.97
C ILE A 384 4.79 26.69 -0.61
N VAL A 385 4.58 25.50 -1.20
CA VAL A 385 3.37 24.70 -0.98
C VAL A 385 3.26 24.24 0.48
N GLU A 386 4.37 23.80 1.08
CA GLU A 386 4.40 23.28 2.45
C GLU A 386 5.61 23.80 3.19
N LYS A 387 5.39 24.36 4.39
CA LYS A 387 6.44 24.78 5.32
C LYS A 387 6.23 24.07 6.65
N GLN A 388 7.26 23.39 7.12
CA GLN A 388 7.25 22.76 8.44
C GLN A 388 7.20 23.82 9.55
N PRO A 389 6.62 23.48 10.73
CA PRO A 389 6.72 24.34 11.91
C PRO A 389 8.18 24.60 12.28
N GLU A 390 8.45 25.77 12.84
CA GLU A 390 9.79 26.22 13.19
C GLU A 390 9.78 26.81 14.59
N PHE A 391 10.66 26.37 15.49
CA PHE A 391 10.83 27.03 16.79
C PHE A 391 11.29 28.49 16.57
N LYS A 392 10.77 29.44 17.36
CA LYS A 392 11.17 30.85 17.27
C LYS A 392 12.66 30.97 17.59
N GLY A 393 13.45 31.45 16.63
CA GLY A 393 14.93 31.48 16.71
C GLY A 393 15.62 30.21 16.17
N GLY A 394 14.85 29.30 15.55
CA GLY A 394 15.38 28.11 14.88
C GLY A 394 15.81 27.00 15.86
N MET A 395 16.46 25.97 15.31
CA MET A 395 16.89 24.79 16.08
C MET A 395 17.95 25.11 17.13
N GLN A 396 18.78 26.14 16.91
CA GLN A 396 19.75 26.59 17.89
C GLN A 396 19.09 27.16 19.15
N ALA A 397 18.06 28.01 18.98
CA ALA A 397 17.29 28.54 20.10
C ALA A 397 16.51 27.44 20.83
N LEU A 398 15.99 26.45 20.10
CA LEU A 398 15.38 25.28 20.71
C LEU A 398 16.39 24.52 21.57
N GLY A 399 17.60 24.25 21.05
CA GLY A 399 18.66 23.58 21.81
C GLY A 399 19.05 24.35 23.08
N GLN A 400 19.16 25.67 23.00
CA GLN A 400 19.42 26.53 24.17
C GLN A 400 18.28 26.47 25.17
N PHE A 401 17.02 26.60 24.73
CA PHE A 401 15.84 26.49 25.56
C PHE A 401 15.82 25.15 26.31
N LEU A 402 16.06 24.05 25.60
CA LEU A 402 16.16 22.73 26.20
C LEU A 402 17.29 22.69 27.23
N SER A 403 18.50 23.12 26.91
CA SER A 403 19.62 23.09 27.87
C SER A 403 19.39 23.90 29.15
N GLN A 404 18.65 25.00 29.06
CA GLN A 404 18.36 25.88 30.20
C GLN A 404 17.20 25.38 31.06
N ASN A 405 16.24 24.68 30.44
CA ASN A 405 14.99 24.28 31.09
C ASN A 405 14.95 22.79 31.44
N LEU A 406 15.79 21.95 30.83
CA LEU A 406 15.84 20.51 31.08
C LEU A 406 16.56 20.22 32.39
N ARG A 407 15.86 19.53 33.29
CA ARG A 407 16.36 19.12 34.60
C ARG A 407 16.61 17.64 34.60
N TYR A 408 17.83 17.21 34.89
CA TYR A 408 18.10 15.78 34.99
C TYR A 408 17.44 15.21 36.27
N PRO A 409 16.55 14.21 36.18
CA PRO A 409 15.89 13.64 37.35
C PRO A 409 16.87 12.97 38.31
N ALA A 410 16.63 13.10 39.63
CA ALA A 410 17.54 12.57 40.65
C ALA A 410 17.66 11.04 40.58
N GLU A 411 16.55 10.34 40.33
CA GLU A 411 16.51 8.88 40.17
C GLU A 411 17.36 8.43 38.99
N ALA A 412 17.28 9.15 37.86
CA ALA A 412 18.08 8.86 36.68
C ALA A 412 19.58 9.14 36.91
N GLN A 413 19.91 10.20 37.67
CA GLN A 413 21.30 10.48 38.05
C GLN A 413 21.88 9.39 38.95
N GLN A 414 21.15 9.00 40.00
CA GLN A 414 21.57 7.96 40.95
C GLN A 414 21.76 6.60 40.27
N ALA A 415 20.85 6.27 39.34
CA ALA A 415 20.91 5.03 38.56
C ALA A 415 21.89 5.09 37.37
N LYS A 416 22.57 6.23 37.16
CA LYS A 416 23.47 6.49 36.01
C LYS A 416 22.82 6.23 34.65
N VAL A 417 21.52 6.46 34.55
CA VAL A 417 20.72 6.19 33.35
C VAL A 417 20.88 7.35 32.39
N GLN A 418 21.46 7.09 31.21
CA GLN A 418 21.60 8.04 30.11
C GLN A 418 20.81 7.55 28.88
N GLY A 419 20.44 8.45 27.98
CA GLY A 419 19.85 8.06 26.70
C GLY A 419 19.00 9.15 26.06
N ARG A 420 18.12 8.71 25.13
CA ARG A 420 17.27 9.62 24.35
C ARG A 420 15.81 9.31 24.59
N VAL A 421 15.07 10.32 25.03
CA VAL A 421 13.62 10.30 25.12
C VAL A 421 13.04 10.88 23.84
N PHE A 422 12.13 10.17 23.19
CA PHE A 422 11.45 10.62 21.99
C PHE A 422 10.04 11.07 22.34
N ILE A 423 9.75 12.36 22.16
CA ILE A 423 8.45 12.95 22.43
C ILE A 423 7.73 13.28 21.12
N SER A 424 6.43 13.02 21.06
CA SER A 424 5.53 13.43 19.98
C SER A 424 4.52 14.44 20.50
N PHE A 425 4.25 15.49 19.74
CA PHE A 425 3.27 16.52 20.10
C PHE A 425 2.70 17.18 18.83
N ILE A 426 1.61 17.93 18.97
CA ILE A 426 1.01 18.71 17.90
C ILE A 426 1.35 20.18 18.09
N ILE A 427 1.83 20.81 17.03
CA ILE A 427 1.95 22.27 16.94
C ILE A 427 0.69 22.78 16.26
N ASP A 428 -0.07 23.64 16.94
CA ASP A 428 -1.34 24.18 16.45
C ASP A 428 -1.13 25.38 15.51
N LYS A 429 -2.21 25.86 14.89
CA LYS A 429 -2.22 26.96 13.93
C LYS A 429 -1.80 28.30 14.53
N ASP A 430 -1.82 28.45 15.84
CA ASP A 430 -1.33 29.62 16.58
C ASP A 430 0.12 29.46 17.09
N GLY A 431 0.74 28.28 16.88
CA GLY A 431 2.05 27.94 17.44
C GLY A 431 2.00 27.37 18.86
N GLY A 432 0.82 27.09 19.40
CA GLY A 432 0.62 26.34 20.64
C GLY A 432 1.06 24.88 20.52
N VAL A 433 1.29 24.24 21.68
CA VAL A 433 1.70 22.84 21.78
C VAL A 433 0.62 22.05 22.50
N ASP A 434 0.13 20.99 21.84
CA ASP A 434 -0.94 20.12 22.35
C ASP A 434 -0.58 18.63 22.18
N GLU A 435 -1.35 17.74 22.81
CA GLU A 435 -1.25 16.29 22.69
C GLU A 435 0.16 15.70 22.90
N VAL A 436 0.89 16.19 23.90
CA VAL A 436 2.25 15.73 24.22
C VAL A 436 2.24 14.28 24.71
N ARG A 437 2.94 13.38 24.01
CA ARG A 437 3.03 11.94 24.30
C ARG A 437 4.48 11.44 24.21
N VAL A 438 4.89 10.61 25.15
CA VAL A 438 6.18 9.91 25.10
C VAL A 438 6.07 8.73 24.13
N LEU A 439 6.91 8.70 23.09
CA LEU A 439 6.99 7.58 22.14
C LEU A 439 7.96 6.51 22.61
N LYS A 440 9.11 6.95 23.14
CA LYS A 440 10.15 6.08 23.69
C LYS A 440 10.80 6.79 24.86
N GLY A 441 10.69 6.17 26.03
CA GLY A 441 11.29 6.65 27.25
C GLY A 441 12.60 5.96 27.61
N ILE A 442 13.29 6.53 28.58
CA ILE A 442 14.39 5.88 29.31
C ILE A 442 14.00 5.60 30.77
N GLY A 443 12.82 6.06 31.22
CA GLY A 443 12.31 5.89 32.58
C GLY A 443 12.99 6.81 33.59
N PHE A 444 12.86 6.47 34.88
CA PHE A 444 13.51 7.17 36.01
C PHE A 444 13.21 8.69 36.06
N GLY A 445 11.98 9.09 35.71
CA GLY A 445 11.55 10.49 35.71
C GLY A 445 11.95 11.29 34.47
N ALA A 446 12.77 10.73 33.56
CA ALA A 446 13.26 11.45 32.39
C ALA A 446 12.17 11.65 31.34
N ASP A 447 11.20 10.74 31.30
CA ASP A 447 10.10 10.75 30.36
C ASP A 447 9.11 11.88 30.69
N GLU A 448 8.78 12.01 31.98
CA GLU A 448 7.94 13.06 32.54
C GLU A 448 8.60 14.43 32.37
N GLU A 449 9.90 14.52 32.62
CA GLU A 449 10.65 15.76 32.44
C GLU A 449 10.70 16.19 30.96
N ALA A 450 10.98 15.26 30.06
CA ALA A 450 10.98 15.53 28.62
C ALA A 450 9.61 16.04 28.17
N ALA A 451 8.52 15.42 28.64
CA ALA A 451 7.16 15.88 28.36
C ALA A 451 6.89 17.28 28.96
N ARG A 452 7.35 17.56 30.18
CA ARG A 452 7.21 18.88 30.83
C ARG A 452 7.94 19.98 30.05
N VAL A 453 9.18 19.75 29.64
CA VAL A 453 9.96 20.72 28.87
C VAL A 453 9.32 20.99 27.51
N VAL A 454 8.83 19.96 26.82
CA VAL A 454 8.10 20.15 25.56
C VAL A 454 6.85 21.01 25.77
N LYS A 455 6.07 20.76 26.82
CA LYS A 455 4.92 21.61 27.16
C LYS A 455 5.33 23.06 27.43
N ALA A 456 6.50 23.28 28.03
CA ALA A 456 7.04 24.63 28.26
C ALA A 456 7.41 25.38 26.97
N THR A 457 7.50 24.71 25.82
CA THR A 457 7.70 25.36 24.51
C THR A 457 6.41 25.97 23.93
N ASN A 458 5.29 25.86 24.63
CA ASN A 458 3.99 26.37 24.16
C ASN A 458 4.05 27.84 23.73
N GLY A 459 3.56 28.14 22.53
CA GLY A 459 3.57 29.50 21.96
C GLY A 459 4.94 29.96 21.44
N LEU A 460 5.99 29.12 21.52
CA LEU A 460 7.32 29.40 21.00
C LEU A 460 7.55 28.85 19.60
N TRP A 461 6.51 28.33 18.94
CA TRP A 461 6.59 27.81 17.59
C TRP A 461 5.97 28.76 16.58
N LYS A 462 6.56 28.83 15.39
CA LYS A 462 5.89 29.27 14.18
C LYS A 462 5.11 28.08 13.62
N PRO A 463 3.81 28.22 13.33
CA PRO A 463 3.01 27.12 12.80
C PRO A 463 3.51 26.68 11.43
N GLY A 464 3.25 25.42 11.09
CA GLY A 464 3.42 24.94 9.74
C GLY A 464 2.37 25.58 8.82
N THR A 465 2.70 25.74 7.54
CA THR A 465 1.76 26.25 6.54
C THR A 465 1.64 25.32 5.35
N GLN A 466 0.44 25.13 4.84
CA GLN A 466 0.17 24.44 3.58
C GLN A 466 -0.64 25.38 2.69
N ARG A 467 -0.13 25.70 1.49
CA ARG A 467 -0.73 26.63 0.53
C ARG A 467 -1.09 27.99 1.15
N GLY A 468 -0.18 28.50 1.97
CA GLY A 468 -0.36 29.76 2.71
C GLY A 468 -1.22 29.66 3.98
N GLU A 469 -2.02 28.61 4.15
CA GLU A 469 -2.85 28.41 5.34
C GLU A 469 -2.09 27.75 6.48
N ARG A 470 -2.31 28.21 7.71
CA ARG A 470 -1.71 27.60 8.90
C ARG A 470 -2.39 26.26 9.20
N VAL A 471 -1.60 25.22 9.40
CA VAL A 471 -2.08 23.84 9.63
C VAL A 471 -1.53 23.27 10.93
N ARG A 472 -2.31 22.38 11.56
CA ARG A 472 -1.85 21.60 12.72
C ARG A 472 -0.85 20.54 12.25
N VAL A 473 0.32 20.49 12.87
CA VAL A 473 1.39 19.57 12.45
C VAL A 473 1.85 18.73 13.63
N LYS A 474 1.91 17.40 13.43
CA LYS A 474 2.51 16.49 14.39
C LYS A 474 4.04 16.55 14.28
N TYR A 475 4.72 16.83 15.39
CA TYR A 475 6.16 16.98 15.49
C TYR A 475 6.75 15.94 16.45
N ASN A 476 7.91 15.38 16.10
CA ASN A 476 8.64 14.43 16.94
C ASN A 476 10.01 15.00 17.30
N LEU A 477 10.30 15.14 18.60
CA LEU A 477 11.54 15.72 19.10
C LEU A 477 12.31 14.69 19.96
N PRO A 478 13.54 14.31 19.60
CA PRO A 478 14.44 13.59 20.48
C PRO A 478 15.09 14.54 21.50
N ILE A 479 15.03 14.19 22.78
CA ILE A 479 15.69 14.89 23.89
C ILE A 479 16.74 13.97 24.50
N ASN A 480 17.98 14.47 24.61
CA ASN A 480 19.12 13.69 25.11
C ASN A 480 19.33 13.97 26.60
N PHE A 481 19.43 12.91 27.40
CA PHE A 481 19.85 12.94 28.80
C PHE A 481 21.25 12.34 28.88
N ASN A 482 22.25 13.19 29.09
CA ASN A 482 23.65 12.81 29.26
C ASN A 482 24.15 13.32 30.62
N LEU A 483 24.66 12.42 31.44
CA LEU A 483 25.48 12.78 32.60
C LEU A 483 26.84 13.25 32.06
N ASN A 484 27.14 14.53 32.23
CA ASN A 484 28.45 15.09 31.91
C ASN A 484 29.50 14.67 32.93
#